data_AF-A0A7H8PYE8-F1
#
_entry.id   AF-A0A7H8PYE8-F1
#
_cell.length_a   1.000
_cell.length_b   1.000
_cell.length_c   1.000
_cell.angle_alpha   90.00
_cell.angle_beta   90.00
_cell.angle_gamma   90.00
#
_symmetry.space_group_name_H-M   'P 1'
#
loop_
_entity.id
_entity.type
_entity.pdbx_description
1 polymer ?
#
loop_
_entity_poly.entity_id
_entity_poly.type
_entity_poly.pdbx_seq_one_letter_code
_entity_poly.pdbx_strand_id
1 'polypeptide(L)'
;MKRLPILLLLCAAAATAQDGEGEIITLESTIIGSQEQPKVLYIIPWKQANSLEKIESTIPDAISHTFRHQEYSELKREMELLQPEESEE
;
A
#
# COMPACT_ATOMS: atom_id res chain seq x y z
N MET A 1 32.92 -1.92 50.81
CA MET A 1 32.60 -3.02 49.88
C MET A 1 31.19 -3.60 50.07
N LYS A 2 30.14 -2.78 50.32
CA LYS A 2 28.78 -3.26 50.65
C LYS A 2 27.68 -2.90 49.62
N ARG A 3 28.03 -2.29 48.47
CA ARG A 3 27.05 -1.86 47.45
C ARG A 3 26.95 -2.79 46.22
N LEU A 4 27.80 -3.81 46.16
CA LEU A 4 27.78 -4.83 45.10
C LEU A 4 26.49 -5.67 45.04
N PRO A 5 25.85 -6.08 46.16
CA PRO A 5 24.65 -6.91 46.07
C PRO A 5 23.41 -6.14 45.60
N ILE A 6 23.37 -4.82 45.84
CA ILE A 6 22.26 -3.95 45.40
C ILE A 6 22.32 -3.71 43.89
N LEU A 7 23.53 -3.56 43.34
CA LEU A 7 23.71 -3.39 41.89
C LEU A 7 23.32 -4.65 41.11
N LEU A 8 23.59 -5.83 41.67
CA LEU A 8 23.31 -7.11 41.02
C LEU A 8 21.80 -7.46 41.04
N LEU A 9 21.08 -7.03 42.08
CA LEU A 9 19.63 -7.17 42.16
C LEU A 9 18.89 -6.26 41.15
N LEU A 10 19.46 -5.09 40.84
CA LEU A 10 18.86 -4.12 39.92
C LEU A 10 18.93 -4.57 38.45
N CYS A 11 19.98 -5.31 38.06
CA CYS A 11 20.12 -5.83 36.71
C CYS A 11 19.17 -7.00 36.40
N ALA A 12 18.75 -7.78 37.40
CA ALA A 12 17.83 -8.89 37.20
C ALA A 12 16.40 -8.43 36.83
N ALA A 13 16.00 -7.23 37.26
CA ALA A 13 14.68 -6.68 36.98
C ALA A 13 14.52 -6.13 35.55
N ALA A 14 15.62 -5.88 34.83
CA ALA A 14 15.59 -5.37 33.46
C ALA A 14 15.39 -6.48 32.40
N ALA A 15 15.53 -7.75 32.79
CA ALA A 15 15.47 -8.88 31.86
C ALA A 15 14.04 -9.37 31.53
N THR A 16 13.01 -8.90 32.23
CA THR A 16 11.63 -9.42 32.09
C THR A 16 10.76 -8.62 31.10
N ALA A 17 11.35 -7.77 30.26
CA ALA A 17 10.61 -6.85 29.38
C ALA A 17 10.46 -7.31 27.92
N GLN A 18 10.78 -8.57 27.59
CA GLN A 18 10.80 -9.05 26.20
C GLN A 18 9.60 -9.93 25.80
N ASP A 19 8.55 -10.01 26.63
CA ASP A 19 7.40 -10.88 26.36
C ASP A 19 6.23 -10.11 25.76
N GLY A 20 6.51 -9.41 24.66
CA GLY A 20 5.52 -8.80 23.79
C GLY A 20 5.56 -9.51 22.46
N GLU A 21 5.19 -10.79 22.42
CA GLU A 21 4.85 -11.46 21.17
C GLU A 21 3.87 -10.55 20.42
N GLY A 22 4.33 -10.01 19.30
CA GLY A 22 3.60 -9.01 18.53
C GLY A 22 2.22 -9.58 18.20
N GLU A 23 1.19 -8.91 18.72
CA GLU A 23 -0.20 -9.25 18.47
C GLU A 23 -0.41 -9.34 16.95
N ILE A 24 -0.66 -10.56 16.45
CA ILE A 24 -0.84 -10.82 15.02
C ILE A 24 -2.23 -10.28 14.66
N ILE A 25 -2.27 -9.04 14.18
CA ILE A 25 -3.51 -8.40 13.72
C ILE A 25 -3.82 -8.92 12.30
N THR A 26 -4.74 -9.87 12.18
CA THR A 26 -5.24 -10.37 10.89
C THR A 26 -6.25 -9.39 10.30
N LEU A 27 -5.86 -8.70 9.22
CA LEU A 27 -6.73 -7.80 8.47
C LEU A 27 -7.45 -8.58 7.36
N GLU A 28 -8.76 -8.80 7.50
CA GLU A 28 -9.60 -9.34 6.43
C GLU A 28 -10.23 -8.20 5.62
N SER A 29 -10.10 -8.24 4.29
CA SER A 29 -10.70 -7.27 3.39
C SER A 29 -11.56 -7.99 2.34
N THR A 30 -12.88 -7.79 2.40
CA THR A 30 -13.81 -8.31 1.40
C THR A 30 -13.84 -7.36 0.21
N ILE A 31 -13.26 -7.78 -0.91
CA ILE A 31 -13.29 -7.02 -2.17
C ILE A 31 -14.61 -7.32 -2.88
N ILE A 32 -15.53 -6.35 -2.89
CA ILE A 32 -16.77 -6.42 -3.66
C ILE A 32 -16.57 -5.65 -4.97
N GLY A 33 -16.57 -6.36 -6.10
CA GLY A 33 -16.52 -5.76 -7.42
C GLY A 33 -17.82 -5.03 -7.76
N SER A 34 -17.73 -3.93 -8.51
CA SER A 34 -18.90 -3.20 -9.00
C SER A 34 -19.82 -4.14 -9.81
N GLN A 35 -21.07 -4.27 -9.37
CA GLN A 35 -22.10 -5.08 -10.04
C GLN A 35 -22.90 -4.27 -11.08
N GLU A 36 -22.44 -3.07 -11.44
CA GLU A 36 -23.12 -2.26 -12.45
C GLU A 36 -23.06 -2.92 -13.82
N GLN A 37 -24.22 -2.99 -14.49
CA GLN A 37 -24.30 -3.50 -15.84
C GLN A 37 -23.51 -2.59 -16.80
N PRO A 38 -22.60 -3.13 -17.63
CA PRO A 38 -21.86 -2.32 -18.58
C PRO A 38 -22.83 -1.71 -19.60
N LYS A 39 -22.83 -0.38 -19.71
CA LYS A 39 -23.65 0.34 -20.68
C LYS A 39 -23.04 0.19 -22.08
N VAL A 40 -23.86 -0.20 -23.06
CA VAL A 40 -23.45 -0.30 -24.47
C VAL A 40 -23.62 1.06 -25.14
N LEU A 41 -22.50 1.69 -25.55
CA LEU A 41 -22.50 2.96 -26.28
C LEU A 41 -22.33 2.71 -27.78
N TYR A 42 -23.20 3.30 -28.60
CA TYR A 42 -23.09 3.30 -30.06
C TYR A 42 -22.55 4.64 -30.56
N ILE A 43 -21.35 4.62 -31.13
CA ILE A 43 -20.70 5.82 -31.71
C ILE A 43 -20.94 5.82 -33.22
N ILE A 44 -21.64 6.84 -33.71
CA ILE A 44 -21.81 7.07 -35.15
C ILE A 44 -20.83 8.17 -35.57
N PRO A 45 -19.76 7.85 -36.32
CA PRO A 45 -18.62 8.77 -36.49
C PRO A 45 -18.94 10.04 -37.29
N TRP A 46 -19.95 10.00 -38.15
CA TRP A 46 -20.34 11.12 -39.01
C TRP A 46 -21.49 11.96 -38.45
N LYS A 47 -22.06 11.57 -37.30
CA LYS A 47 -23.21 12.25 -36.71
C LYS A 47 -22.77 13.02 -35.47
N GLN A 48 -22.82 14.34 -35.55
CA GLN A 48 -22.55 15.21 -34.41
C GLN A 48 -23.64 14.99 -33.35
N ALA A 49 -23.24 14.77 -32.10
CA ALA A 49 -24.19 14.54 -31.01
C ALA A 49 -25.01 15.82 -30.77
N ASN A 50 -26.34 15.72 -30.79
CA ASN A 50 -27.24 16.86 -30.56
C ASN A 50 -27.17 17.40 -29.13
N SER A 51 -26.65 16.59 -28.19
CA SER A 51 -26.36 16.99 -26.82
C SER A 51 -24.91 16.61 -26.55
N LEU A 52 -24.09 17.58 -26.19
CA LEU A 52 -22.84 17.36 -25.46
C LEU A 52 -23.23 16.94 -24.04
N GLU A 53 -23.90 15.80 -23.89
CA GLU A 53 -23.82 15.08 -22.62
C GLU A 53 -22.36 14.62 -22.58
N LYS A 54 -21.52 15.48 -21.98
CA LYS A 54 -20.09 15.29 -21.86
C LYS A 54 -19.93 13.90 -21.27
N ILE A 55 -19.55 12.93 -22.10
CA ILE A 55 -19.18 11.62 -21.62
C ILE A 55 -17.98 11.93 -20.73
N GLU A 56 -18.18 11.93 -19.42
CA GLU A 56 -17.11 12.02 -18.43
C GLU A 56 -16.33 10.71 -18.56
N SER A 57 -15.51 10.62 -19.59
CA SER A 57 -14.58 9.53 -19.76
C SER A 57 -13.46 9.77 -18.76
N THR A 58 -13.33 8.85 -17.81
CA THR A 58 -12.17 8.80 -16.91
C THR A 58 -10.94 8.22 -17.61
N ILE A 59 -11.08 7.76 -18.86
CA ILE A 59 -10.01 7.14 -19.64
C ILE A 59 -8.80 8.06 -19.85
N PRO A 60 -8.96 9.34 -20.24
CA PRO A 60 -7.82 10.25 -20.37
C PRO A 60 -7.08 10.42 -19.03
N ASP A 61 -7.83 10.56 -17.93
CA ASP A 61 -7.26 10.71 -16.59
C ASP A 61 -6.53 9.44 -16.15
N ALA A 62 -7.13 8.26 -16.35
CA ALA A 62 -6.53 6.96 -16.05
C ALA A 62 -5.23 6.71 -16.85
N ILE A 63 -5.23 7.02 -18.16
CA ILE A 63 -4.03 6.90 -19.00
C ILE A 63 -2.94 7.84 -18.48
N SER A 64 -3.28 9.10 -18.17
CA SER A 64 -2.31 10.08 -17.69
C SER A 64 -1.74 9.72 -16.31
N HIS A 65 -2.54 9.08 -15.45
CA HIS A 65 -2.14 8.68 -14.11
C HIS A 65 -1.25 7.43 -14.14
N THR A 66 -1.63 6.40 -14.90
CA THR A 66 -0.91 5.12 -14.96
C THR A 66 0.37 5.21 -15.77
N PHE A 67 0.39 5.95 -16.87
CA PHE A 67 1.53 6.07 -17.78
C PHE A 67 2.32 7.35 -17.58
N ARG A 68 2.30 7.90 -16.36
CA ARG A 68 3.11 9.07 -16.05
C ARG A 68 4.59 8.70 -16.12
N HIS A 69 5.39 9.66 -16.58
CA HIS A 69 6.84 9.48 -16.64
C HIS A 69 7.40 9.15 -15.26
N GLN A 70 8.18 8.07 -15.17
CA GLN A 70 8.84 7.60 -13.96
C GLN A 70 10.33 7.49 -14.24
N GLU A 71 11.15 8.10 -13.38
CA GLU A 71 12.60 8.05 -13.51
C GLU A 71 13.14 6.70 -13.03
N TYR A 72 14.06 6.11 -13.80
CA TYR A 72 14.62 4.79 -13.51
C TYR A 72 15.30 4.73 -12.13
N SER A 73 15.98 5.81 -11.73
CA SER A 73 16.65 5.89 -10.43
C SER A 73 15.67 5.89 -9.25
N GLU A 74 14.50 6.53 -9.40
CA GLU A 74 13.48 6.54 -8.35
C GLU A 74 12.81 5.18 -8.20
N LEU A 75 12.42 4.56 -9.33
CA LEU A 75 11.86 3.22 -9.34
C LEU A 75 12.82 2.19 -8.71
N LYS A 76 14.11 2.25 -9.05
CA LYS A 76 15.11 1.36 -8.48
C LYS A 76 15.21 1.49 -6.96
N ARG A 77 15.24 2.73 -6.45
CA ARG A 77 15.26 3.00 -5.01
C ARG A 77 14.01 2.48 -4.32
N GLU A 78 12.84 2.66 -4.92
CA GLU A 78 11.57 2.17 -4.38
C GLU A 78 11.55 0.64 -4.31
N MET A 79 12.03 -0.05 -5.36
CA MET A 79 12.15 -1.50 -5.35
C MET A 79 13.10 -2.00 -4.26
N GLU A 80 14.23 -1.33 -4.04
CA GLU A 80 15.18 -1.67 -2.96
C GLU A 80 14.57 -1.45 -1.57
N LEU A 81 13.75 -0.41 -1.39
CA LEU A 81 13.04 -0.13 -0.13
C LEU A 81 11.92 -1.13 0.17
N LEU A 82 11.26 -1.65 -0.86
CA LEU A 82 10.13 -2.57 -0.75
C LEU A 82 10.56 -4.04 -0.74
N GLN A 83 11.84 -4.34 -0.97
CA GLN A 83 12.35 -5.68 -0.75
C GLN A 83 12.27 -5.97 0.75
N PRO A 84 11.49 -6.98 1.19
CA PRO A 84 11.61 -7.45 2.56
C PRO A 84 13.05 -7.94 2.72
N GLU A 85 13.72 -7.46 3.78
CA GLU A 85 14.98 -8.05 4.23
C GLU A 85 14.73 -9.56 4.30
N GLU A 86 15.35 -10.33 3.40
CA GLU A 86 15.38 -11.78 3.53
C GLU A 86 15.99 -12.03 4.90
N SER A 87 15.15 -12.41 5.85
CA SER A 87 15.55 -12.76 7.21
C SER A 87 16.59 -13.85 7.10
N GLU A 88 17.86 -13.47 7.25
CA GLU A 88 18.98 -14.39 7.36
C GLU A 88 18.70 -15.37 8.51
N GLU A 89 18.34 -16.60 8.18
CA GLU A 89 18.42 -17.78 9.07
C GLU A 89 19.84 -18.36 9.07
#